data_AF-A0A7H0Y8X3-F1
#
_entry.id   AF-A0A7H0Y8X3-F1
#
_cell.length_a   1.000
_cell.length_b   1.000
_cell.length_c   1.000
_cell.angle_alpha   90.00
_cell.angle_beta   90.00
_cell.angle_gamma   90.00
#
_symmetry.space_group_name_H-M   'P 1'
#
loop_
_entity.id
_entity.type
_entity.pdbx_description
1 polymer ?
#
loop_
_entity_poly.entity_id
_entity_poly.type
_entity_poly.pdbx_seq_one_letter_code
_entity_poly.pdbx_strand_id
1 'polypeptide(L)'
;MKRRHRANEENLRMLERAIANKDPGVKFFQLQSRSVCDLYNDDDPRAEEKNWFLSFCNKNEVERIFNPTNGADYLLKLRAEALFDSTRLERVILARKRLLGDKWSFSNHFRTKEFNKYIHLLPEKDHEVVKNVPMGFIFTFESNGYCMKTDFGNIIVVSEALRHFFYYMNLGFLNFGEIPSDVKSSSRMIAIRTMLETEAMDFELDPRGKVPKNIHNQCTNIANKQIEFIFGHEIAHHLLNHLDESNTTQRPLTRRSLEQYGEQKNHVYYNYMQKQEFEADLTALDRPIFKSKMEYQYLVLAAILFFLYLDIFEAVSNYIYPPINSQKTHPKPLERFWNVYNSTKKDFHLFSEEQIMEFLNMTTEYKEYLIREHIPYNIDLYEMYGSIYLGQWRGEKLIDRVDY
;
A
#
# COMPACT_ATOMS: atom_id res chain seq x y z
N MET A 1 -20.82 -29.87 -35.79
CA MET A 1 -20.94 -28.47 -36.25
C MET A 1 -22.29 -27.81 -35.91
N LYS A 2 -23.46 -28.41 -36.18
CA LYS A 2 -24.78 -27.77 -35.91
C LYS A 2 -25.13 -27.49 -34.42
N ARG A 3 -24.47 -28.14 -33.44
CA ARG A 3 -24.65 -27.84 -32.00
C ARG A 3 -23.87 -26.62 -31.51
N ARG A 4 -22.71 -26.29 -32.12
CA ARG A 4 -21.93 -25.09 -31.78
C ARG A 4 -22.59 -23.79 -32.31
N HIS A 5 -23.32 -23.87 -33.42
CA HIS A 5 -24.04 -22.71 -33.95
C HIS A 5 -25.24 -22.29 -33.10
N ARG A 6 -25.98 -23.25 -32.51
CA ARG A 6 -27.12 -22.95 -31.62
C ARG A 6 -26.69 -22.34 -30.28
N ALA A 7 -25.57 -22.80 -29.72
CA ALA A 7 -25.04 -22.24 -28.47
C ALA A 7 -24.57 -20.78 -28.63
N ASN A 8 -24.04 -20.41 -29.81
CA ASN A 8 -23.66 -19.03 -30.08
C ASN A 8 -24.87 -18.10 -30.31
N GLU A 9 -25.94 -18.57 -30.94
CA GLU A 9 -27.18 -17.79 -31.08
C GLU A 9 -27.91 -17.58 -29.74
N GLU A 10 -27.84 -18.56 -28.84
CA GLU A 10 -28.44 -18.49 -27.51
C GLU A 10 -27.66 -17.52 -26.59
N ASN A 11 -26.32 -17.51 -26.71
CA ASN A 11 -25.47 -16.53 -26.02
C ASN A 11 -25.66 -15.10 -26.56
N LEU A 12 -25.79 -14.91 -27.88
CA LEU A 12 -26.11 -13.59 -28.44
C LEU A 12 -27.48 -13.08 -27.99
N ARG A 13 -28.49 -13.95 -27.93
CA ARG A 13 -29.83 -13.58 -27.44
C ARG A 13 -29.85 -13.31 -25.93
N MET A 14 -29.00 -13.96 -25.15
CA MET A 14 -28.81 -13.62 -23.74
C MET A 14 -28.13 -12.26 -23.58
N LEU A 15 -27.13 -11.94 -24.42
CA LEU A 15 -26.48 -10.63 -24.44
C LEU A 15 -27.45 -9.51 -24.83
N GLU A 16 -28.25 -9.72 -25.87
CA GLU A 16 -29.28 -8.76 -26.32
C GLU A 16 -30.38 -8.58 -25.26
N ARG A 17 -30.74 -9.62 -24.51
CA ARG A 17 -31.67 -9.52 -23.37
C ARG A 17 -31.06 -8.83 -22.15
N ALA A 18 -29.76 -8.98 -21.90
CA ALA A 18 -29.04 -8.27 -20.85
C ALA A 18 -28.89 -6.77 -21.17
N ILE A 19 -28.76 -6.43 -22.46
CA ILE A 19 -28.74 -5.03 -22.93
C ILE A 19 -30.16 -4.42 -22.92
N ALA A 20 -31.19 -5.21 -23.25
CA ALA A 20 -32.59 -4.75 -23.29
C ALA A 20 -33.24 -4.65 -21.89
N ASN A 21 -32.87 -5.53 -20.95
CA ASN A 21 -33.27 -5.42 -19.56
C ASN A 21 -32.27 -4.52 -18.85
N LYS A 22 -32.65 -3.23 -18.73
CA LYS A 22 -31.98 -2.22 -17.90
C LYS A 22 -31.58 -2.82 -16.54
N ASP A 23 -30.35 -3.31 -16.46
CA ASP A 23 -29.74 -3.87 -15.27
C ASP A 23 -29.72 -2.77 -14.18
N PRO A 24 -30.34 -2.99 -13.01
CA PRO A 24 -30.31 -2.02 -11.91
C PRO A 24 -28.90 -1.68 -11.45
N GLY A 25 -27.91 -2.58 -11.65
CA GLY A 25 -26.52 -2.37 -11.26
C GLY A 25 -25.82 -1.25 -12.03
N VAL A 26 -26.06 -1.15 -13.33
CA VAL A 26 -25.48 -0.09 -14.19
C VAL A 26 -26.14 1.26 -13.91
N LYS A 27 -27.43 1.27 -13.56
CA LYS A 27 -28.15 2.50 -13.19
C LYS A 27 -27.74 3.05 -11.81
N PHE A 28 -27.29 2.20 -10.89
CA PHE A 28 -26.86 2.69 -9.57
C PHE A 28 -25.62 3.59 -9.69
N PHE A 29 -24.70 3.27 -10.60
CA PHE A 29 -23.52 4.09 -10.91
C PHE A 29 -23.86 5.40 -11.65
N GLN A 30 -24.86 5.39 -12.54
CA GLN A 30 -25.33 6.62 -13.19
C GLN A 30 -26.19 7.52 -12.28
N LEU A 31 -26.81 6.98 -11.23
CA LEU A 31 -27.73 7.76 -10.38
C LEU A 31 -27.03 8.39 -9.15
N GLN A 32 -25.92 7.84 -8.65
CA GLN A 32 -25.14 8.53 -7.62
C GLN A 32 -24.18 9.60 -8.17
N SER A 33 -23.78 9.50 -9.45
CA SER A 33 -22.97 10.52 -10.13
C SER A 33 -23.78 11.75 -10.60
N ARG A 34 -25.07 11.59 -10.90
CA ARG A 34 -25.94 12.66 -11.42
C ARG A 34 -26.42 13.72 -10.43
N SER A 35 -25.93 13.72 -9.19
CA SER A 35 -26.20 14.80 -8.22
C SER A 35 -25.09 15.86 -8.18
N VAL A 36 -24.02 15.70 -8.97
CA VAL A 36 -22.99 16.73 -9.11
C VAL A 36 -23.44 17.64 -10.25
N CYS A 37 -23.55 18.94 -9.99
CA CYS A 37 -23.80 19.91 -11.05
C CYS A 37 -22.77 19.66 -12.18
N ASP A 38 -23.24 19.34 -13.39
CA ASP A 38 -22.38 19.16 -14.56
C ASP A 38 -21.69 20.52 -14.82
N LEU A 39 -20.43 20.60 -14.41
CA LEU A 39 -19.64 21.83 -14.46
C LEU A 39 -18.79 21.92 -15.73
N TYR A 40 -18.57 20.77 -16.38
CA TYR A 40 -17.92 20.66 -17.68
C TYR A 40 -18.95 20.23 -18.72
N ASN A 41 -18.98 20.93 -19.86
CA ASN A 41 -19.92 20.69 -20.96
C ASN A 41 -19.54 19.41 -21.74
N ASP A 42 -20.53 18.80 -22.39
CA ASP A 42 -20.41 17.61 -23.24
C ASP A 42 -19.44 17.76 -24.43
N ASP A 43 -18.99 18.98 -24.74
CA ASP A 43 -18.03 19.27 -25.81
C ASP A 43 -16.56 18.94 -25.41
N ASP A 44 -16.24 18.76 -24.11
CA ASP A 44 -14.92 18.26 -23.68
C ASP A 44 -14.93 16.73 -23.73
N PRO A 45 -14.08 16.07 -24.53
CA PRO A 45 -14.04 14.60 -24.62
C PRO A 45 -13.69 13.92 -23.30
N ARG A 46 -13.25 14.67 -22.28
CA ARG A 46 -12.95 14.18 -20.91
C ARG A 46 -13.95 14.70 -19.86
N ALA A 47 -15.09 15.25 -20.28
CA ALA A 47 -16.09 15.82 -19.37
C ALA A 47 -16.59 14.79 -18.33
N GLU A 48 -16.85 13.55 -18.76
CA GLU A 48 -17.32 12.48 -17.87
C GLU A 48 -16.30 12.17 -16.76
N GLU A 49 -15.03 11.99 -17.10
CA GLU A 49 -13.96 11.74 -16.12
C GLU A 49 -13.79 12.92 -15.16
N LYS A 50 -13.80 14.15 -15.70
CA LYS A 50 -13.71 15.37 -14.88
C LYS A 50 -14.88 15.48 -13.91
N ASN A 51 -16.10 15.18 -14.35
CA ASN A 51 -17.30 15.19 -13.51
C ASN A 51 -17.24 14.08 -12.45
N TRP A 52 -16.69 12.91 -12.77
CA TRP A 52 -16.43 11.87 -11.77
C TRP A 52 -15.45 12.35 -10.69
N PHE A 53 -14.30 12.94 -11.07
CA PHE A 53 -13.37 13.50 -10.10
C PHE A 53 -13.99 14.61 -9.23
N LEU A 54 -14.90 15.43 -9.76
CA LEU A 54 -15.60 16.46 -8.97
C LEU A 54 -16.44 15.88 -7.80
N SER A 55 -16.78 14.59 -7.84
CA SER A 55 -17.47 13.94 -6.72
C SER A 55 -16.61 13.90 -5.44
N PHE A 56 -15.27 13.94 -5.57
CA PHE A 56 -14.33 13.91 -4.43
C PHE A 56 -13.16 14.92 -4.52
N CYS A 57 -12.97 15.64 -5.61
CA CYS A 57 -11.98 16.71 -5.77
C CYS A 57 -12.67 18.08 -5.90
N ASN A 58 -11.95 19.15 -5.59
CA ASN A 58 -12.37 20.50 -5.98
C ASN A 58 -11.97 20.82 -7.43
N LYS A 59 -12.55 21.86 -8.04
CA LYS A 59 -12.29 22.24 -9.43
C LYS A 59 -10.79 22.45 -9.74
N ASN A 60 -10.05 23.08 -8.80
CA ASN A 60 -8.62 23.32 -8.98
C ASN A 60 -7.81 22.02 -8.96
N GLU A 61 -8.15 21.08 -8.08
CA GLU A 61 -7.55 19.75 -8.04
C GLU A 61 -7.82 18.97 -9.34
N VAL A 62 -9.05 19.04 -9.88
CA VAL A 62 -9.39 18.42 -11.17
C VAL A 62 -8.49 18.96 -12.28
N GLU A 63 -8.38 20.28 -12.43
CA GLU A 63 -7.52 20.85 -13.48
C GLU A 63 -6.05 20.44 -13.34
N ARG A 64 -5.53 20.34 -12.12
CA ARG A 64 -4.16 19.86 -11.85
C ARG A 64 -3.96 18.38 -12.17
N ILE A 65 -4.98 17.54 -12.01
CA ILE A 65 -4.94 16.11 -12.38
C ILE A 65 -4.81 15.96 -13.90
N PHE A 66 -5.59 16.72 -14.67
CA PHE A 66 -5.58 16.63 -16.13
C PHE A 66 -4.39 17.33 -16.77
N ASN A 67 -3.91 18.42 -16.15
CA ASN A 67 -2.82 19.26 -16.66
C ASN A 67 -1.73 19.44 -15.59
N PRO A 68 -0.97 18.39 -15.23
CA PRO A 68 0.07 18.50 -14.22
C PRO A 68 1.19 19.44 -14.68
N THR A 69 1.63 20.33 -13.80
CA THR A 69 2.68 21.32 -14.10
C THR A 69 3.95 21.13 -13.28
N ASN A 70 3.89 20.28 -12.25
CA ASN A 70 4.97 20.00 -11.31
C ASN A 70 4.76 18.61 -10.69
N GLY A 71 5.75 18.10 -9.94
CA GLY A 71 5.67 16.76 -9.37
C GLY A 71 4.60 16.60 -8.28
N ALA A 72 4.16 17.68 -7.62
CA ALA A 72 3.06 17.60 -6.65
C ALA A 72 1.70 17.43 -7.36
N ASP A 73 1.53 18.04 -8.54
CA ASP A 73 0.37 17.77 -9.41
C ASP A 73 0.42 16.34 -9.94
N TYR A 74 1.60 15.85 -10.31
CA TYR A 74 1.75 14.46 -10.75
C TYR A 74 1.42 13.47 -9.61
N LEU A 75 1.87 13.73 -8.38
CA LEU A 75 1.49 12.92 -7.22
C LEU A 75 -0.01 12.96 -6.95
N LEU A 76 -0.65 14.12 -7.10
CA LEU A 76 -2.11 14.26 -7.00
C LEU A 76 -2.81 13.40 -8.06
N LYS A 77 -2.31 13.44 -9.29
CA LYS A 77 -2.80 12.62 -10.39
C LYS A 77 -2.69 11.12 -10.07
N LEU A 78 -1.53 10.64 -9.62
CA LEU A 78 -1.36 9.23 -9.23
C LEU A 78 -2.37 8.80 -8.17
N ARG A 79 -2.59 9.62 -7.15
CA ARG A 79 -3.57 9.34 -6.09
C ARG A 79 -4.99 9.23 -6.64
N ALA A 80 -5.34 10.11 -7.56
CA ALA A 80 -6.65 10.15 -8.19
C ALA A 80 -6.85 8.94 -9.11
N GLU A 81 -5.84 8.63 -9.93
CA GLU A 81 -5.84 7.50 -10.85
C GLU A 81 -5.92 6.15 -10.12
N ALA A 82 -5.33 6.05 -8.92
CA ALA A 82 -5.41 4.83 -8.11
C ALA A 82 -6.83 4.50 -7.60
N LEU A 83 -7.78 5.44 -7.68
CA LEU A 83 -9.18 5.20 -7.34
C LEU A 83 -9.98 4.60 -8.49
N PHE A 84 -9.47 4.64 -9.73
CA PHE A 84 -10.13 4.00 -10.85
C PHE A 84 -10.35 2.51 -10.54
N ASP A 85 -11.55 2.02 -10.83
CA ASP A 85 -11.96 0.62 -10.69
C ASP A 85 -11.92 0.04 -9.26
N SER A 86 -11.96 0.91 -8.24
CA SER A 86 -12.07 0.50 -6.84
C SER A 86 -13.20 1.21 -6.09
N THR A 87 -14.41 0.68 -6.23
CA THR A 87 -15.61 1.15 -5.52
C THR A 87 -15.40 1.22 -4.01
N ARG A 88 -14.64 0.29 -3.42
CA ARG A 88 -14.35 0.29 -1.98
C ARG A 88 -13.41 1.43 -1.58
N LEU A 89 -12.34 1.69 -2.35
CA LEU A 89 -11.47 2.85 -2.09
C LEU A 89 -12.22 4.16 -2.30
N GLU A 90 -13.03 4.27 -3.34
CA GLU A 90 -13.88 5.44 -3.58
C GLU A 90 -14.81 5.70 -2.37
N ARG A 91 -15.46 4.65 -1.83
CA ARG A 91 -16.28 4.75 -0.62
C ARG A 91 -15.48 5.28 0.57
N VAL A 92 -14.24 4.81 0.78
CA VAL A 92 -13.35 5.31 1.84
C VAL A 92 -13.07 6.80 1.65
N ILE A 93 -12.71 7.23 0.45
CA ILE A 93 -12.45 8.63 0.12
C ILE A 93 -13.69 9.50 0.36
N LEU A 94 -14.86 9.06 -0.09
CA LEU A 94 -16.13 9.77 0.13
C LEU A 94 -16.53 9.81 1.60
N ALA A 95 -16.17 8.80 2.39
CA ALA A 95 -16.38 8.80 3.83
C ALA A 95 -15.46 9.79 4.55
N ARG A 96 -14.16 9.82 4.18
CA ARG A 96 -13.20 10.83 4.67
C ARG A 96 -13.65 12.24 4.32
N LYS A 97 -14.15 12.46 3.08
CA LYS A 97 -14.75 13.72 2.64
C LYS A 97 -15.92 14.15 3.51
N ARG A 98 -16.87 13.25 3.76
CA ARG A 98 -18.02 13.53 4.64
C ARG A 98 -17.60 13.86 6.07
N LEU A 99 -16.58 13.20 6.59
CA LEU A 99 -16.06 13.46 7.93
C LEU A 99 -15.37 14.83 8.04
N LEU A 100 -14.62 15.24 7.01
CA LEU A 100 -13.87 16.50 6.99
C LEU A 100 -14.72 17.71 6.57
N GLY A 101 -15.82 17.49 5.85
CA GLY A 101 -16.74 18.55 5.42
C GLY A 101 -16.03 19.65 4.64
N ASP A 102 -16.21 20.90 5.05
CA ASP A 102 -15.61 22.08 4.40
C ASP A 102 -14.07 22.10 4.44
N LYS A 103 -13.44 21.31 5.32
CA LYS A 103 -11.97 21.18 5.40
C LYS A 103 -11.40 20.15 4.41
N TRP A 104 -12.26 19.52 3.62
CA TRP A 104 -11.85 18.51 2.67
C TRP A 104 -10.98 19.09 1.55
N SER A 105 -9.87 18.41 1.29
CA SER A 105 -9.07 18.56 0.07
C SER A 105 -8.51 17.19 -0.27
N PHE A 106 -8.72 16.75 -1.50
CA PHE A 106 -8.22 15.47 -1.95
C PHE A 106 -6.69 15.43 -1.89
N SER A 107 -6.00 16.52 -2.23
CA SER A 107 -4.53 16.58 -2.15
C SER A 107 -4.01 16.51 -0.71
N ASN A 108 -4.73 17.11 0.24
CA ASN A 108 -4.24 17.35 1.60
C ASN A 108 -4.76 16.35 2.65
N HIS A 109 -5.72 15.48 2.30
CA HIS A 109 -6.27 14.52 3.27
C HIS A 109 -5.31 13.37 3.62
N PHE A 110 -4.33 13.09 2.75
CA PHE A 110 -3.35 12.04 3.00
C PHE A 110 -2.47 12.40 4.20
N ARG A 111 -2.19 11.40 5.04
CA ARG A 111 -1.36 11.57 6.23
C ARG A 111 0.08 11.91 5.84
N THR A 112 0.65 12.96 6.42
CA THR A 112 2.03 13.42 6.14
C THR A 112 2.98 13.36 7.35
N LYS A 113 2.47 12.98 8.53
CA LYS A 113 3.18 13.11 9.81
C LYS A 113 4.51 12.34 9.85
N GLU A 114 4.54 11.11 9.36
CA GLU A 114 5.70 10.22 9.36
C GLU A 114 6.80 10.76 8.46
N PHE A 115 6.42 11.22 7.26
CA PHE A 115 7.32 11.85 6.29
C PHE A 115 7.97 13.10 6.87
N ASN A 116 7.15 14.02 7.37
CA ASN A 116 7.62 15.25 7.98
C ASN A 116 8.56 14.93 9.14
N LYS A 117 8.17 14.01 10.03
CA LYS A 117 9.00 13.64 11.18
C LYS A 117 10.37 13.13 10.77
N TYR A 118 10.48 12.30 9.73
CA TYR A 118 11.78 11.83 9.25
C TYR A 118 12.61 12.98 8.67
N ILE A 119 12.03 13.82 7.82
CA ILE A 119 12.71 14.98 7.20
C ILE A 119 13.26 15.94 8.23
N HIS A 120 12.52 16.20 9.31
CA HIS A 120 12.97 17.09 10.40
C HIS A 120 14.15 16.54 11.20
N LEU A 121 14.47 15.24 11.05
CA LEU A 121 15.66 14.66 11.65
C LEU A 121 16.88 14.78 10.71
N LEU A 122 16.71 15.12 9.44
CA LEU A 122 17.84 15.21 8.52
C LEU A 122 18.74 16.42 8.84
N PRO A 123 20.05 16.33 8.58
CA PRO A 123 20.94 17.48 8.59
C PRO A 123 20.45 18.55 7.61
N GLU A 124 20.72 19.83 7.89
CA GLU A 124 20.26 20.96 7.07
C GLU A 124 20.58 20.80 5.58
N LYS A 125 21.80 20.34 5.25
CA LYS A 125 22.20 20.08 3.87
C LYS A 125 21.31 19.07 3.17
N ASP A 126 20.99 17.96 3.82
CA ASP A 126 20.18 16.89 3.24
C ASP A 126 18.71 17.30 3.19
N HIS A 127 18.23 18.04 4.21
CA HIS A 127 16.89 18.65 4.22
C HIS A 127 16.68 19.56 3.00
N GLU A 128 17.65 20.42 2.69
CA GLU A 128 17.58 21.34 1.54
C GLU A 128 17.49 20.63 0.19
N VAL A 129 18.07 19.43 0.07
CA VAL A 129 17.95 18.59 -1.13
C VAL A 129 16.54 18.02 -1.27
N VAL A 130 15.93 17.57 -0.17
CA VAL A 130 14.64 16.84 -0.22
C VAL A 130 13.42 17.72 -0.03
N LYS A 131 13.55 18.96 0.46
CA LYS A 131 12.40 19.81 0.86
C LYS A 131 11.37 20.07 -0.24
N ASN A 132 11.81 20.03 -1.51
CA ASN A 132 10.96 20.29 -2.68
C ASN A 132 10.57 19.01 -3.42
N VAL A 133 11.03 17.84 -2.97
CA VAL A 133 10.68 16.55 -3.59
C VAL A 133 9.26 16.19 -3.17
N PRO A 134 8.29 16.10 -4.11
CA PRO A 134 6.93 15.74 -3.77
C PRO A 134 6.87 14.32 -3.24
N MET A 135 6.13 14.13 -2.15
CA MET A 135 6.13 12.87 -1.43
C MET A 135 4.83 12.56 -0.72
N GLY A 136 4.53 11.27 -0.57
CA GLY A 136 3.52 10.80 0.36
C GLY A 136 2.88 9.48 -0.03
N PHE A 137 1.76 9.17 0.63
CA PHE A 137 1.05 7.92 0.37
C PHE A 137 0.31 7.93 -0.96
N ILE A 138 0.22 6.74 -1.55
CA ILE A 138 -0.63 6.40 -2.69
C ILE A 138 -1.24 5.00 -2.49
N PHE A 139 -2.29 4.67 -3.23
CA PHE A 139 -2.75 3.29 -3.37
C PHE A 139 -2.07 2.68 -4.61
N THR A 140 -1.42 1.52 -4.47
CA THR A 140 -0.64 0.88 -5.55
C THR A 140 -0.81 -0.63 -5.54
N PHE A 141 -0.56 -1.21 -6.73
CA PHE A 141 -0.49 -2.64 -6.99
C PHE A 141 0.49 -3.36 -6.05
N GLU A 142 1.71 -2.84 -6.05
CA GLU A 142 2.78 -3.38 -5.22
C GLU A 142 2.81 -2.54 -3.95
N SER A 143 2.62 -3.22 -2.81
CA SER A 143 2.70 -2.60 -1.50
C SER A 143 4.16 -2.35 -1.12
N ASN A 144 4.76 -1.28 -1.65
CA ASN A 144 6.14 -0.89 -1.37
C ASN A 144 6.33 0.64 -1.33
N GLY A 145 7.54 1.09 -1.03
CA GLY A 145 8.05 2.44 -1.31
C GLY A 145 8.68 2.51 -2.69
N TYR A 146 8.61 3.68 -3.34
CA TYR A 146 9.27 3.95 -4.60
C TYR A 146 9.74 5.40 -4.71
N CYS A 147 10.96 5.58 -5.18
CA CYS A 147 11.35 6.78 -5.91
C CYS A 147 10.93 6.62 -7.38
N MET A 148 10.05 7.48 -7.88
CA MET A 148 9.57 7.45 -9.26
C MET A 148 10.14 8.62 -10.06
N LYS A 149 10.54 8.33 -11.29
CA LYS A 149 10.94 9.37 -12.26
C LYS A 149 9.69 9.92 -12.95
N THR A 150 9.59 11.24 -13.03
CA THR A 150 8.53 11.93 -13.78
C THR A 150 9.13 13.03 -14.64
N ASP A 151 8.34 13.56 -15.59
CA ASP A 151 8.74 14.72 -16.40
C ASP A 151 8.95 15.99 -15.56
N PHE A 152 8.51 15.99 -14.30
CA PHE A 152 8.59 17.11 -13.37
C PHE A 152 9.66 16.91 -12.28
N GLY A 153 10.55 15.94 -12.46
CA GLY A 153 11.52 15.51 -11.47
C GLY A 153 11.06 14.29 -10.68
N ASN A 154 11.84 13.93 -9.66
CA ASN A 154 11.56 12.74 -8.86
C ASN A 154 10.43 13.00 -7.86
N ILE A 155 9.64 11.96 -7.61
CA ILE A 155 8.68 11.93 -6.51
C ILE A 155 8.94 10.68 -5.66
N ILE A 156 8.59 10.75 -4.38
CA ILE A 156 8.73 9.62 -3.45
C ILE A 156 7.35 9.18 -2.98
N VAL A 157 6.99 7.95 -3.26
CA VAL A 157 5.67 7.41 -2.92
C VAL A 157 5.81 6.18 -2.03
N VAL A 158 4.85 5.99 -1.13
CA VAL A 158 4.76 4.80 -0.29
C VAL A 158 3.34 4.28 -0.35
N SER A 159 3.17 2.96 -0.47
CA SER A 159 1.83 2.36 -0.46
C SER A 159 1.14 2.57 0.89
N GLU A 160 -0.11 3.04 0.88
CA GLU A 160 -0.91 3.19 2.10
C GLU A 160 -1.21 1.82 2.76
N ALA A 161 -1.24 0.73 1.97
CA ALA A 161 -1.46 -0.64 2.43
C ALA A 161 -0.40 -1.11 3.44
N LEU A 162 0.84 -0.62 3.31
CA LEU A 162 1.93 -0.95 4.24
C LEU A 162 1.60 -0.59 5.70
N ARG A 163 0.83 0.48 5.93
CA ARG A 163 0.42 0.88 7.29
C ARG A 163 -0.42 -0.21 7.96
N HIS A 164 -1.34 -0.78 7.20
CA HIS A 164 -2.22 -1.84 7.68
C HIS A 164 -1.46 -3.16 7.80
N PHE A 165 -0.64 -3.49 6.81
CA PHE A 165 0.26 -4.64 6.86
C PHE A 165 1.10 -4.65 8.15
N PHE A 166 1.84 -3.56 8.42
CA PHE A 166 2.68 -3.47 9.61
C PHE A 166 1.87 -3.48 10.90
N TYR A 167 0.76 -2.75 10.95
CA TYR A 167 -0.10 -2.75 12.14
C TYR A 167 -0.54 -4.17 12.52
N TYR A 168 -1.01 -4.95 11.54
CA TYR A 168 -1.51 -6.29 11.79
C TYR A 168 -0.42 -7.35 11.95
N MET A 169 0.75 -7.21 11.30
CA MET A 169 1.92 -8.04 11.61
C MET A 169 2.42 -7.81 13.04
N ASN A 170 2.53 -6.54 13.46
CA ASN A 170 2.89 -6.19 14.84
C ASN A 170 1.91 -6.79 15.84
N LEU A 171 0.60 -6.68 15.58
CA LEU A 171 -0.43 -7.27 16.42
C LEU A 171 -0.35 -8.81 16.48
N GLY A 172 0.06 -9.43 15.37
CA GLY A 172 0.17 -10.89 15.24
C GLY A 172 1.42 -11.50 15.87
N PHE A 173 2.53 -10.76 15.93
CA PHE A 173 3.83 -11.27 16.38
C PHE A 173 4.32 -10.70 17.70
N LEU A 174 4.06 -9.42 17.97
CA LEU A 174 4.62 -8.76 19.14
C LEU A 174 3.73 -8.98 20.37
N ASN A 175 4.37 -8.98 21.54
CA ASN A 175 3.68 -9.17 22.81
C ASN A 175 3.48 -7.82 23.51
N PHE A 176 2.26 -7.28 23.38
CA PHE A 176 1.82 -6.02 23.99
C PHE A 176 0.89 -6.22 25.18
N GLY A 177 0.82 -7.46 25.67
CA GLY A 177 -0.15 -7.93 26.65
C GLY A 177 -0.78 -9.25 26.19
N GLU A 178 -1.81 -9.69 26.90
CA GLU A 178 -2.53 -10.91 26.54
C GLU A 178 -3.33 -10.69 25.24
N ILE A 179 -2.75 -11.13 24.12
CA ILE A 179 -3.41 -11.15 22.82
C ILE A 179 -3.83 -12.60 22.53
N PRO A 180 -5.13 -12.87 22.37
CA PRO A 180 -5.68 -14.19 22.05
C PRO A 180 -5.06 -14.82 20.81
N SER A 181 -4.93 -16.15 20.80
CA SER A 181 -4.28 -16.88 19.69
C SER A 181 -5.02 -16.74 18.36
N ASP A 182 -6.35 -16.75 18.38
CA ASP A 182 -7.23 -16.54 17.22
C ASP A 182 -7.12 -15.11 16.68
N VAL A 183 -6.99 -14.11 17.55
CA VAL A 183 -6.72 -12.71 17.17
C VAL A 183 -5.35 -12.59 16.53
N LYS A 184 -4.31 -13.19 17.11
CA LYS A 184 -2.96 -13.18 16.51
C LYS A 184 -2.95 -13.82 15.12
N SER A 185 -3.62 -14.98 14.98
CA SER A 185 -3.75 -15.68 13.70
C SER A 185 -4.48 -14.85 12.66
N SER A 186 -5.65 -14.32 13.02
CA SER A 186 -6.46 -13.46 12.13
C SER A 186 -5.70 -12.19 11.73
N SER A 187 -4.92 -11.61 12.66
CA SER A 187 -4.11 -10.42 12.38
C SER A 187 -3.06 -10.70 11.30
N ARG A 188 -2.29 -11.78 11.42
CA ARG A 188 -1.28 -12.14 10.40
C ARG A 188 -1.94 -12.42 9.04
N MET A 189 -3.13 -13.03 9.03
CA MET A 189 -3.89 -13.26 7.81
C MET A 189 -4.34 -11.95 7.15
N ILE A 190 -4.93 -11.02 7.92
CA ILE A 190 -5.32 -9.69 7.44
C ILE A 190 -4.11 -8.97 6.82
N ALA A 191 -2.96 -9.03 7.50
CA ALA A 191 -1.73 -8.41 7.02
C ALA A 191 -1.30 -8.98 5.66
N ILE A 192 -1.20 -10.30 5.54
CA ILE A 192 -0.79 -10.97 4.31
C ILE A 192 -1.77 -10.66 3.17
N ARG A 193 -3.08 -10.78 3.42
CA ARG A 193 -4.12 -10.45 2.42
C ARG A 193 -4.11 -8.98 2.01
N THR A 194 -3.73 -8.07 2.91
CA THR A 194 -3.55 -6.65 2.58
C THR A 194 -2.47 -6.47 1.52
N MET A 195 -1.33 -7.14 1.67
CA MET A 195 -0.23 -7.08 0.71
C MET A 195 -0.51 -7.86 -0.59
N LEU A 196 -1.33 -8.92 -0.53
CA LEU A 196 -1.82 -9.67 -1.69
C LEU A 196 -2.98 -8.96 -2.42
N GLU A 197 -3.46 -7.82 -1.90
CA GLU A 197 -4.62 -7.07 -2.40
C GLU A 197 -5.96 -7.82 -2.36
N THR A 198 -6.05 -8.88 -1.56
CA THR A 198 -7.28 -9.67 -1.38
C THR A 198 -8.03 -9.27 -0.10
N GLU A 199 -7.42 -8.44 0.75
CA GLU A 199 -8.11 -7.75 1.84
C GLU A 199 -8.75 -6.46 1.33
N ALA A 200 -10.00 -6.20 1.72
CA ALA A 200 -10.59 -4.91 1.45
C ALA A 200 -9.86 -3.78 2.20
N MET A 201 -9.64 -2.65 1.54
CA MET A 201 -8.91 -1.50 2.10
C MET A 201 -9.81 -0.53 2.89
N ASP A 202 -11.04 -0.92 3.19
CA ASP A 202 -12.05 -0.12 3.87
C ASP A 202 -11.97 -0.16 5.40
N PHE A 203 -10.76 -0.32 5.97
CA PHE A 203 -10.50 -0.43 7.41
C PHE A 203 -11.12 0.68 8.28
N GLU A 204 -11.29 1.88 7.73
CA GLU A 204 -11.91 3.02 8.42
C GLU A 204 -13.44 2.90 8.49
N LEU A 205 -14.04 2.28 7.47
CA LEU A 205 -15.49 2.10 7.36
C LEU A 205 -15.96 0.80 8.00
N ASP A 206 -15.15 -0.25 7.86
CA ASP A 206 -15.39 -1.58 8.41
C ASP A 206 -14.16 -2.05 9.21
N PRO A 207 -13.98 -1.55 10.45
CA PRO A 207 -12.84 -1.96 11.27
C PRO A 207 -12.84 -3.48 11.50
N ARG A 208 -11.69 -4.13 11.32
CA ARG A 208 -11.59 -5.59 11.47
C ARG A 208 -11.76 -6.09 12.91
N GLY A 209 -11.81 -5.19 13.88
CA GLY A 209 -12.13 -5.50 15.27
C GLY A 209 -11.84 -4.35 16.22
N LYS A 210 -12.11 -4.57 17.51
CA LYS A 210 -11.94 -3.63 18.62
C LYS A 210 -10.67 -3.96 19.40
N VAL A 211 -9.53 -3.45 18.94
CA VAL A 211 -8.23 -3.65 19.61
C VAL A 211 -8.15 -2.76 20.87
N PRO A 212 -7.72 -3.29 22.04
CA PRO A 212 -7.50 -2.50 23.24
C PRO A 212 -6.58 -1.30 23.00
N LYS A 213 -6.90 -0.13 23.56
CA LYS A 213 -6.25 1.15 23.24
C LYS A 213 -4.73 1.13 23.46
N ASN A 214 -4.24 0.50 24.51
CA ASN A 214 -2.81 0.37 24.78
C ASN A 214 -2.09 -0.44 23.69
N ILE A 215 -2.64 -1.59 23.31
CA ILE A 215 -2.12 -2.48 22.26
C ILE A 215 -2.18 -1.77 20.90
N HIS A 216 -3.30 -1.12 20.59
CA HIS A 216 -3.47 -0.33 19.37
C HIS A 216 -2.40 0.76 19.25
N ASN A 217 -2.15 1.51 20.33
CA ASN A 217 -1.13 2.56 20.33
C ASN A 217 0.28 1.99 20.11
N GLN A 218 0.62 0.86 20.74
CA GLN A 218 1.92 0.22 20.57
C GLN A 218 2.13 -0.30 19.14
N CYS A 219 1.14 -1.02 18.58
CA CYS A 219 1.18 -1.49 17.19
C CYS A 219 1.29 -0.32 16.21
N THR A 220 0.52 0.75 16.43
CA THR A 220 0.53 1.96 15.59
C THR A 220 1.87 2.68 15.67
N ASN A 221 2.47 2.79 16.85
CA ASN A 221 3.75 3.47 17.02
C ASN A 221 4.88 2.75 16.26
N ILE A 222 4.93 1.42 16.33
CA ILE A 222 5.94 0.64 15.62
C ILE A 222 5.66 0.64 14.11
N ALA A 223 4.39 0.48 13.69
CA ALA A 223 4.03 0.58 12.27
C ALA A 223 4.42 1.94 11.68
N ASN A 224 4.18 3.04 12.40
CA ASN A 224 4.62 4.37 11.97
C ASN A 224 6.16 4.45 11.88
N LYS A 225 6.89 3.79 12.78
CA LYS A 225 8.36 3.72 12.71
C LYS A 225 8.86 2.89 11.53
N GLN A 226 8.15 1.83 11.14
CA GLN A 226 8.44 1.04 9.94
C GLN A 226 8.22 1.87 8.68
N ILE A 227 7.14 2.67 8.64
CA ILE A 227 6.92 3.65 7.57
C ILE A 227 8.00 4.73 7.55
N GLU A 228 8.40 5.28 8.71
CA GLU A 228 9.51 6.24 8.80
C GLU A 228 10.80 5.66 8.20
N PHE A 229 11.11 4.38 8.46
CA PHE A 229 12.28 3.70 7.90
C PHE A 229 12.18 3.54 6.37
N ILE A 230 11.07 3.02 5.85
CA ILE A 230 10.87 2.83 4.40
C ILE A 230 10.97 4.16 3.66
N PHE A 231 10.35 5.19 4.23
CA PHE A 231 10.44 6.51 3.64
C PHE A 231 11.88 7.06 3.67
N GLY A 232 12.60 6.86 4.78
CA GLY A 232 14.01 7.18 4.88
C GLY A 232 14.88 6.44 3.86
N HIS A 233 14.54 5.19 3.56
CA HIS A 233 15.20 4.38 2.54
C HIS A 233 15.01 4.97 1.14
N GLU A 234 13.79 5.36 0.75
CA GLU A 234 13.58 6.04 -0.54
C GLU A 234 14.29 7.40 -0.63
N ILE A 235 14.30 8.17 0.47
CA ILE A 235 15.11 9.40 0.56
C ILE A 235 16.59 9.08 0.38
N ALA A 236 17.10 8.01 1.00
CA ALA A 236 18.49 7.64 0.89
C ALA A 236 18.89 7.34 -0.56
N HIS A 237 18.05 6.63 -1.32
CA HIS A 237 18.28 6.43 -2.75
C HIS A 237 18.39 7.76 -3.51
N HIS A 238 17.54 8.73 -3.19
CA HIS A 238 17.59 10.06 -3.78
C HIS A 238 18.88 10.82 -3.39
N LEU A 239 19.24 10.84 -2.10
CA LEU A 239 20.42 11.53 -1.57
C LEU A 239 21.74 10.95 -2.08
N LEU A 240 21.81 9.63 -2.26
CA LEU A 240 22.97 8.92 -2.76
C LEU A 240 23.06 8.91 -4.29
N ASN A 241 22.09 9.53 -4.98
CA ASN A 241 21.99 9.55 -6.44
C ASN A 241 22.00 8.14 -7.05
N HIS A 242 21.26 7.20 -6.43
CA HIS A 242 21.06 5.85 -6.96
C HIS A 242 20.09 5.79 -8.16
N LEU A 243 19.63 6.95 -8.62
CA LEU A 243 18.56 7.12 -9.60
C LEU A 243 19.10 7.08 -11.04
N ASP A 244 19.71 5.95 -11.40
CA ASP A 244 20.30 5.73 -12.72
C ASP A 244 19.21 5.49 -13.79
N GLU A 245 19.16 6.36 -14.79
CA GLU A 245 18.17 6.30 -15.88
C GLU A 245 18.25 5.01 -16.71
N SER A 246 19.43 4.41 -16.77
CA SER A 246 19.64 3.14 -17.49
C SER A 246 19.05 1.92 -16.77
N ASN A 247 18.72 2.06 -15.48
CA ASN A 247 18.18 1.02 -14.63
C ASN A 247 16.75 1.36 -14.19
N THR A 248 15.82 1.45 -15.15
CA THR A 248 14.41 1.69 -14.87
C THR A 248 13.52 0.54 -15.37
N THR A 249 12.39 0.32 -14.70
CA THR A 249 11.32 -0.56 -15.17
C THR A 249 10.02 0.18 -15.34
N GLN A 250 9.22 -0.28 -16.29
CA GLN A 250 7.89 0.24 -16.58
C GLN A 250 6.84 -0.71 -16.02
N ARG A 251 5.97 -0.21 -15.15
CA ARG A 251 4.90 -1.02 -14.52
C ARG A 251 3.59 -0.24 -14.40
N PRO A 252 2.43 -0.91 -14.40
CA PRO A 252 1.15 -0.27 -14.11
C PRO A 252 1.04 0.13 -12.63
N LEU A 253 0.20 1.13 -12.34
CA LEU A 253 -0.04 1.59 -10.97
C LEU A 253 -0.88 0.61 -10.13
N THR A 254 -1.86 -0.07 -10.73
CA THR A 254 -2.81 -1.00 -10.06
C THR A 254 -3.00 -2.29 -10.88
N ARG A 255 -3.27 -3.45 -10.23
CA ARG A 255 -3.50 -4.73 -10.95
C ARG A 255 -4.68 -4.66 -11.93
N ARG A 256 -5.74 -3.97 -11.54
CA ARG A 256 -6.98 -3.88 -12.33
C ARG A 256 -6.83 -3.02 -13.60
N SER A 257 -5.81 -2.16 -13.66
CA SER A 257 -5.47 -1.42 -14.88
C SER A 257 -4.91 -2.29 -16.02
N LEU A 258 -4.64 -3.58 -15.77
CA LEU A 258 -4.11 -4.51 -16.77
C LEU A 258 -5.16 -5.01 -17.79
N GLU A 259 -6.47 -4.91 -17.51
CA GLU A 259 -7.46 -5.70 -18.26
C GLU A 259 -8.51 -4.90 -19.04
N GLN A 260 -8.71 -3.58 -18.83
CA GLN A 260 -9.96 -2.94 -19.28
C GLN A 260 -9.90 -1.72 -20.20
N TYR A 261 -8.78 -0.99 -20.33
CA TYR A 261 -8.70 0.17 -21.22
C TYR A 261 -7.38 0.19 -21.99
N GLY A 262 -7.44 -0.04 -23.29
CA GLY A 262 -6.33 -0.36 -24.20
C GLY A 262 -5.19 0.64 -24.39
N GLU A 263 -4.96 1.58 -23.47
CA GLU A 263 -3.71 2.35 -23.39
C GLU A 263 -3.22 2.40 -21.93
N GLN A 264 -2.30 1.49 -21.62
CA GLN A 264 -1.66 1.40 -20.32
C GLN A 264 -0.71 2.58 -20.11
N LYS A 265 -0.93 3.41 -19.09
CA LYS A 265 0.13 4.32 -18.63
C LYS A 265 1.04 3.56 -17.69
N ASN A 266 2.10 2.99 -18.25
CA ASN A 266 3.18 2.48 -17.43
C ASN A 266 3.91 3.65 -16.78
N HIS A 267 4.22 3.51 -15.49
CA HIS A 267 5.06 4.45 -14.76
C HIS A 267 6.49 3.92 -14.68
N VAL A 268 7.46 4.84 -14.61
CA VAL A 268 8.88 4.53 -14.60
C VAL A 268 9.38 4.47 -13.16
N TYR A 269 9.83 3.29 -12.75
CA TYR A 269 10.39 2.98 -11.44
C TYR A 269 11.88 2.71 -11.57
N TYR A 270 12.69 3.15 -10.61
CA TYR A 270 14.10 2.78 -10.58
C TYR A 270 14.29 1.36 -10.05
N ASN A 271 15.20 0.61 -10.68
CA ASN A 271 15.73 -0.64 -10.17
C ASN A 271 17.09 -0.38 -9.53
N TYR A 272 17.37 -1.05 -8.43
CA TYR A 272 18.61 -0.84 -7.70
C TYR A 272 19.46 -2.11 -7.65
N MET A 273 20.78 -1.91 -7.72
CA MET A 273 21.72 -2.99 -7.45
C MET A 273 21.69 -3.33 -5.96
N GLN A 274 22.00 -4.59 -5.61
CA GLN A 274 22.08 -5.05 -4.23
C GLN A 274 22.92 -4.14 -3.32
N LYS A 275 24.06 -3.66 -3.81
CA LYS A 275 24.93 -2.75 -3.07
C LYS A 275 24.24 -1.42 -2.75
N GLN A 276 23.46 -0.88 -3.69
CA GLN A 276 22.73 0.37 -3.52
C GLN A 276 21.61 0.22 -2.49
N GLU A 277 20.94 -0.93 -2.46
CA GLU A 277 19.93 -1.26 -1.46
C GLU A 277 20.50 -1.32 -0.05
N PHE A 278 21.64 -2.00 0.12
CA PHE A 278 22.34 -2.06 1.42
C PHE A 278 22.84 -0.69 1.86
N GLU A 279 23.33 0.14 0.94
CA GLU A 279 23.78 1.49 1.24
C GLU A 279 22.61 2.41 1.62
N ALA A 280 21.48 2.30 0.93
CA ALA A 280 20.27 3.04 1.25
C ALA A 280 19.68 2.63 2.60
N ASP A 281 19.68 1.34 2.94
CA ASP A 281 19.25 0.84 4.25
C ASP A 281 20.02 1.47 5.41
N LEU A 282 21.35 1.46 5.33
CA LEU A 282 22.19 2.03 6.38
C LEU A 282 22.09 3.56 6.41
N THR A 283 22.06 4.20 5.23
CA THR A 283 21.89 5.65 5.12
C THR A 283 20.55 6.11 5.71
N ALA A 284 19.48 5.34 5.55
CA ALA A 284 18.18 5.64 6.16
C ALA A 284 18.22 5.66 7.70
N LEU A 285 19.16 4.93 8.31
CA LEU A 285 19.37 4.85 9.75
C LEU A 285 20.39 5.87 10.25
N ASP A 286 21.45 6.11 9.47
CA ASP A 286 22.62 6.90 9.89
C ASP A 286 22.49 8.39 9.60
N ARG A 287 21.71 8.78 8.57
CA ARG A 287 21.54 10.20 8.23
C ARG A 287 20.74 11.00 9.25
N PRO A 288 19.64 10.48 9.82
CA PRO A 288 18.87 11.24 10.80
C PRO A 288 19.66 11.57 12.07
N ILE A 289 19.54 12.81 12.55
CA ILE A 289 20.13 13.31 13.79
C ILE A 289 19.13 13.09 14.93
N PHE A 290 19.28 11.98 15.64
CA PHE A 290 18.40 11.63 16.77
C PHE A 290 18.74 12.39 18.04
N LYS A 291 17.71 12.74 18.82
CA LYS A 291 17.89 13.40 20.13
C LYS A 291 18.28 12.42 21.23
N SER A 292 17.98 11.13 21.04
CA SER A 292 18.31 10.09 22.01
C SER A 292 18.70 8.79 21.32
N LYS A 293 19.57 8.01 21.98
CA LYS A 293 19.93 6.65 21.54
C LYS A 293 18.71 5.74 21.45
N MET A 294 17.67 5.99 22.23
CA MET A 294 16.43 5.20 22.22
C MET A 294 15.64 5.41 20.92
N GLU A 295 15.56 6.64 20.39
CA GLU A 295 14.87 6.92 19.13
C GLU A 295 15.53 6.21 17.94
N TYR A 296 16.86 6.24 17.88
CA TYR A 296 17.65 5.49 16.89
C TYR A 296 17.37 3.99 16.99
N GLN A 297 17.43 3.42 18.20
CA GLN A 297 17.17 2.00 18.39
C GLN A 297 15.75 1.59 17.99
N TYR A 298 14.74 2.43 18.21
CA TYR A 298 13.39 2.15 17.71
C TYR A 298 13.30 2.14 16.18
N LEU A 299 14.07 2.97 15.48
CA LEU A 299 14.11 2.94 14.01
C LEU A 299 14.84 1.68 13.50
N VAL A 300 15.94 1.29 14.15
CA VAL A 300 16.64 0.03 13.85
C VAL A 300 15.72 -1.18 14.07
N LEU A 301 14.99 -1.23 15.19
CA LEU A 301 13.99 -2.28 15.43
C LEU A 301 12.93 -2.32 14.33
N ALA A 302 12.45 -1.15 13.91
CA ALA A 302 11.46 -1.05 12.85
C ALA A 302 11.99 -1.59 11.51
N ALA A 303 13.23 -1.27 11.15
CA ALA A 303 13.90 -1.83 9.97
C ALA A 303 14.02 -3.36 10.04
N ILE A 304 14.44 -3.89 11.20
CA ILE A 304 14.52 -5.33 11.44
C ILE A 304 13.15 -6.00 11.25
N LEU A 305 12.11 -5.50 11.92
CA LEU A 305 10.77 -6.07 11.84
C LEU A 305 10.20 -5.98 10.41
N PHE A 306 10.47 -4.87 9.71
CA PHE A 306 10.10 -4.70 8.31
C PHE A 306 10.65 -5.84 7.45
N PHE A 307 11.96 -6.13 7.52
CA PHE A 307 12.56 -7.19 6.71
C PHE A 307 12.07 -8.59 7.07
N LEU A 308 11.87 -8.88 8.36
CA LEU A 308 11.32 -10.17 8.78
C LEU A 308 9.89 -10.37 8.27
N TYR A 309 9.05 -9.32 8.30
CA TYR A 309 7.69 -9.39 7.79
C TYR A 309 7.65 -9.47 6.27
N LEU A 310 8.56 -8.78 5.58
CA LEU A 310 8.69 -8.84 4.13
C LEU A 310 9.13 -10.24 3.67
N ASP A 311 10.03 -10.91 4.40
CA ASP A 311 10.45 -12.29 4.11
C ASP A 311 9.26 -13.28 4.16
N ILE A 312 8.36 -13.13 5.14
CA ILE A 312 7.12 -13.92 5.20
C ILE A 312 6.26 -13.63 3.97
N PHE A 313 6.01 -12.35 3.67
CA PHE A 313 5.16 -11.97 2.55
C PHE A 313 5.72 -12.45 1.21
N GLU A 314 7.02 -12.27 0.94
CA GLU A 314 7.66 -12.74 -0.29
C GLU A 314 7.53 -14.25 -0.46
N ALA A 315 7.69 -15.02 0.62
CA ALA A 315 7.51 -16.48 0.54
C ALA A 315 6.07 -16.85 0.18
N VAL A 316 5.08 -16.21 0.80
CA VAL A 316 3.66 -16.43 0.48
C VAL A 316 3.35 -16.02 -0.96
N SER A 317 3.75 -14.82 -1.36
CA SER A 317 3.49 -14.29 -2.70
C SER A 317 4.15 -15.17 -3.76
N ASN A 318 5.39 -15.62 -3.57
CA ASN A 318 6.08 -16.49 -4.52
C ASN A 318 5.47 -17.90 -4.58
N TYR A 319 4.85 -18.38 -3.50
CA TYR A 319 4.16 -19.65 -3.50
C TYR A 319 2.85 -19.59 -4.30
N ILE A 320 2.05 -18.53 -4.07
CA ILE A 320 0.74 -18.34 -4.71
C ILE A 320 0.90 -17.87 -6.16
N TYR A 321 1.83 -16.93 -6.39
CA TYR A 321 2.12 -16.33 -7.68
C TYR A 321 3.61 -16.51 -8.03
N PRO A 322 4.05 -17.72 -8.43
CA PRO A 322 5.44 -17.97 -8.77
C PRO A 322 5.90 -17.02 -9.88
N PRO A 323 7.03 -16.32 -9.68
CA PRO A 323 7.51 -15.39 -10.69
C PRO A 323 7.92 -16.13 -11.96
N ILE A 324 7.29 -15.80 -13.08
CA ILE A 324 7.70 -16.27 -14.41
C ILE A 324 8.74 -15.27 -14.93
N ASN A 325 10.01 -15.67 -15.00
CA ASN A 325 11.14 -14.86 -15.49
C ASN A 325 11.40 -13.54 -14.72
N SER A 326 11.29 -13.51 -13.38
CA SER A 326 11.55 -12.27 -12.63
C SER A 326 13.03 -11.86 -12.64
N GLN A 327 13.29 -10.64 -13.10
CA GLN A 327 14.47 -9.90 -12.67
C GLN A 327 14.23 -9.48 -11.22
N LYS A 328 15.08 -9.95 -10.30
CA LYS A 328 15.03 -9.51 -8.89
C LYS A 328 15.34 -8.01 -8.83
N THR A 329 14.39 -7.20 -8.34
CA THR A 329 14.61 -5.76 -8.17
C THR A 329 15.23 -5.39 -6.84
N HIS A 330 15.18 -6.28 -5.84
CA HIS A 330 15.84 -6.10 -4.55
C HIS A 330 16.52 -7.40 -4.09
N PRO A 331 17.56 -7.31 -3.24
CA PRO A 331 18.09 -8.43 -2.47
C PRO A 331 17.02 -9.08 -1.60
N LYS A 332 17.24 -10.33 -1.20
CA LYS A 332 16.30 -11.01 -0.30
C LYS A 332 16.17 -10.23 1.02
N PRO A 333 14.97 -10.14 1.61
CA PRO A 333 14.77 -9.39 2.85
C PRO A 333 15.69 -9.85 4.00
N LEU A 334 15.96 -11.15 4.13
CA LEU A 334 16.88 -11.65 5.15
C LEU A 334 18.34 -11.21 4.95
N GLU A 335 18.78 -11.00 3.71
CA GLU A 335 20.13 -10.47 3.45
C GLU A 335 20.22 -9.01 3.92
N ARG A 336 19.18 -8.20 3.66
CA ARG A 336 19.07 -6.82 4.13
C ARG A 336 18.95 -6.74 5.66
N PHE A 337 18.17 -7.63 6.27
CA PHE A 337 18.09 -7.80 7.72
C PHE A 337 19.49 -8.02 8.32
N TRP A 338 20.25 -8.99 7.79
CA TRP A 338 21.60 -9.27 8.32
C TRP A 338 22.57 -8.13 8.09
N ASN A 339 22.46 -7.39 6.98
CA ASN A 339 23.26 -6.21 6.73
C ASN A 339 22.99 -5.10 7.76
N VAL A 340 21.72 -4.79 8.03
CA VAL A 340 21.33 -3.81 9.06
C VAL A 340 21.77 -4.30 10.43
N TYR A 341 21.39 -5.51 10.84
CA TYR A 341 21.69 -6.03 12.17
C TYR A 341 23.20 -6.06 12.45
N ASN A 342 24.02 -6.57 11.52
CA ASN A 342 25.47 -6.64 11.73
C ASN A 342 26.14 -5.26 11.78
N SER A 343 25.61 -4.28 11.05
CA SER A 343 26.12 -2.90 11.06
C SER A 343 25.73 -2.16 12.33
N THR A 344 24.56 -2.46 12.91
CA THR A 344 24.03 -1.70 14.06
C THR A 344 24.15 -2.42 15.41
N LYS A 345 24.45 -3.73 15.46
CA LYS A 345 24.42 -4.53 16.70
C LYS A 345 25.31 -4.02 17.84
N LYS A 346 26.37 -3.26 17.54
CA LYS A 346 27.24 -2.67 18.57
C LYS A 346 26.56 -1.50 19.30
N ASP A 347 25.65 -0.81 18.63
CA ASP A 347 24.95 0.37 19.15
C ASP A 347 23.49 0.08 19.52
N PHE A 348 22.98 -1.07 19.07
CA PHE A 348 21.64 -1.56 19.35
C PHE A 348 21.63 -2.43 20.61
N HIS A 349 20.93 -1.99 21.65
CA HIS A 349 20.84 -2.69 22.94
C HIS A 349 19.39 -2.85 23.43
N LEU A 350 18.41 -2.52 22.59
CA LEU A 350 17.00 -2.61 22.93
C LEU A 350 16.58 -4.07 23.13
N PHE A 351 17.22 -4.98 22.40
CA PHE A 351 17.07 -6.42 22.52
C PHE A 351 18.44 -7.08 22.56
N SER A 352 18.53 -8.20 23.29
CA SER A 352 19.70 -9.07 23.21
C SER A 352 19.75 -9.78 21.86
N GLU A 353 20.94 -10.28 21.50
CA GLU A 353 21.10 -11.14 20.32
C GLU A 353 20.18 -12.36 20.38
N GLU A 354 20.04 -12.98 21.55
CA GLU A 354 19.12 -14.09 21.78
C GLU A 354 17.67 -13.74 21.44
N GLN A 355 17.19 -12.57 21.88
CA GLN A 355 15.83 -12.11 21.57
C GLN A 355 15.65 -11.84 20.07
N ILE A 356 16.65 -11.27 19.40
CA ILE A 356 16.60 -11.09 17.94
C ILE A 356 16.54 -12.43 17.21
N MET A 357 17.34 -13.42 17.66
CA MET A 357 17.30 -14.77 17.11
C MET A 357 15.98 -15.49 17.39
N GLU A 358 15.37 -15.28 18.56
CA GLU A 358 14.04 -15.80 18.88
C GLU A 358 12.98 -15.25 17.91
N PHE A 359 13.01 -13.94 17.63
CA PHE A 359 12.12 -13.33 16.62
C PHE A 359 12.35 -13.90 15.21
N LEU A 360 13.61 -14.08 14.81
CA LEU A 360 13.95 -14.69 13.52
C LEU A 360 13.44 -16.13 13.43
N ASN A 361 13.60 -16.93 14.49
CA ASN A 361 13.11 -18.30 14.54
C ASN A 361 11.58 -18.34 14.47
N MET A 362 10.88 -17.55 15.28
CA MET A 362 9.41 -17.48 15.28
C MET A 362 8.86 -17.09 13.90
N THR A 363 9.46 -16.11 13.24
CA THR A 363 9.03 -15.68 11.89
C THR A 363 9.34 -16.73 10.82
N THR A 364 10.49 -17.42 10.94
CA THR A 364 10.87 -18.53 10.06
C THR A 364 9.93 -19.73 10.22
N GLU A 365 9.62 -20.14 11.45
CA GLU A 365 8.68 -21.23 11.74
C GLU A 365 7.29 -20.92 11.20
N TYR A 366 6.80 -19.69 11.39
CA TYR A 366 5.51 -19.28 10.86
C TYR A 366 5.50 -19.28 9.33
N LYS A 367 6.57 -18.80 8.69
CA LYS A 367 6.74 -18.86 7.24
C LYS A 367 6.70 -20.30 6.73
N GLU A 368 7.46 -21.22 7.32
CA GLU A 368 7.46 -22.63 6.93
C GLU A 368 6.08 -23.28 7.14
N TYR A 369 5.41 -22.98 8.25
CA TYR A 369 4.04 -23.42 8.50
C TYR A 369 3.07 -22.94 7.41
N LEU A 370 3.14 -21.66 7.02
CA LEU A 370 2.30 -21.11 5.97
C LEU A 370 2.46 -21.88 4.65
N ILE A 371 3.69 -22.12 4.25
CA ILE A 371 4.04 -22.71 2.95
C ILE A 371 3.74 -24.22 2.90
N ARG A 372 4.01 -24.95 3.99
CA ARG A 372 3.91 -26.41 4.01
C ARG A 372 2.55 -26.91 4.46
N GLU A 373 1.89 -26.19 5.37
CA GLU A 373 0.75 -26.72 6.11
C GLU A 373 -0.53 -25.87 5.98
N HIS A 374 -0.42 -24.55 5.76
CA HIS A 374 -1.61 -23.71 5.73
C HIS A 374 -2.11 -23.42 4.31
N ILE A 375 -1.30 -22.77 3.47
CA ILE A 375 -1.68 -22.36 2.11
C ILE A 375 -2.10 -23.55 1.23
N PRO A 376 -1.39 -24.70 1.22
CA PRO A 376 -1.76 -25.82 0.35
C PRO A 376 -3.19 -26.34 0.56
N TYR A 377 -3.73 -26.15 1.77
CA TYR A 377 -5.06 -26.62 2.15
C TYR A 377 -6.10 -25.49 2.27
N ASN A 378 -5.68 -24.23 2.16
CA ASN A 378 -6.54 -23.07 2.41
C ASN A 378 -6.29 -21.92 1.40
N ILE A 379 -5.93 -22.24 0.16
CA ILE A 379 -5.59 -21.24 -0.88
C ILE A 379 -6.70 -20.21 -1.10
N ASP A 380 -7.96 -20.63 -1.04
CA ASP A 380 -9.13 -19.75 -1.20
C ASP A 380 -9.12 -18.59 -0.19
N LEU A 381 -8.56 -18.78 1.00
CA LEU A 381 -8.45 -17.71 2.01
C LEU A 381 -7.50 -16.59 1.59
N TYR A 382 -6.60 -16.84 0.63
CA TYR A 382 -5.62 -15.87 0.14
C TYR A 382 -6.03 -15.24 -1.18
N GLU A 383 -6.83 -15.92 -2.00
CA GLU A 383 -7.29 -15.41 -3.30
C GLU A 383 -8.65 -14.70 -3.23
N MET A 384 -9.53 -15.11 -2.31
CA MET A 384 -10.86 -14.52 -2.22
C MET A 384 -10.82 -13.09 -1.67
N TYR A 385 -11.22 -12.14 -2.51
CA TYR A 385 -11.38 -10.74 -2.13
C TYR A 385 -12.45 -10.59 -1.04
N GLY A 386 -12.14 -9.88 0.03
CA GLY A 386 -13.09 -9.63 1.13
C GLY A 386 -12.43 -9.17 2.42
N SER A 387 -13.21 -9.12 3.49
CA SER A 387 -12.75 -8.71 4.81
C SER A 387 -12.53 -9.91 5.74
N ILE A 388 -11.41 -9.96 6.45
CA ILE A 388 -11.22 -10.86 7.60
C ILE A 388 -11.28 -10.05 8.91
N TYR A 389 -11.89 -10.66 9.93
CA TYR A 389 -12.08 -10.02 11.24
C TYR A 389 -11.21 -10.67 12.32
N LEU A 390 -10.84 -9.87 13.32
CA LEU A 390 -10.03 -10.25 14.46
C LEU A 390 -10.78 -11.16 15.43
N GLY A 391 -10.86 -12.47 15.19
CA GLY A 391 -11.32 -13.50 16.15
C GLY A 391 -12.31 -13.02 17.24
N GLN A 392 -11.94 -13.25 18.51
CA GLN A 392 -12.71 -12.80 19.67
C GLN A 392 -12.77 -11.27 19.87
N TRP A 393 -11.95 -10.49 19.14
CA TRP A 393 -11.98 -9.02 19.17
C TRP A 393 -12.78 -8.41 18.03
N ARG A 394 -13.46 -9.20 17.20
CA ARG A 394 -14.26 -8.71 16.07
C ARG A 394 -15.29 -7.66 16.48
N GLY A 395 -15.82 -7.77 17.71
CA GLY A 395 -16.97 -7.00 18.15
C GLY A 395 -18.26 -7.55 17.53
N GLU A 396 -19.31 -6.73 17.49
CA GLU A 396 -20.57 -7.11 16.87
C GLU A 396 -20.41 -7.26 15.36
N LYS A 397 -21.10 -8.25 14.78
CA LYS A 397 -21.12 -8.44 13.33
C LYS A 397 -21.75 -7.19 12.72
N LEU A 398 -20.92 -6.32 12.15
CA LEU A 398 -21.41 -5.27 11.26
C LEU A 398 -22.14 -5.99 10.12
N ILE A 399 -23.33 -5.51 9.76
CA ILE A 399 -24.07 -6.03 8.60
C ILE A 399 -23.14 -5.84 7.41
N ASP A 400 -22.54 -6.95 7.00
CA ASP A 400 -21.66 -7.02 5.84
C ASP A 400 -22.48 -6.51 4.66
N ARG A 401 -22.09 -5.34 4.15
CA ARG A 401 -22.65 -4.82 2.91
C ARG A 401 -21.91 -5.55 1.80
N VAL A 402 -22.31 -6.80 1.60
CA VAL A 402 -21.91 -7.63 0.46
C VAL A 402 -22.44 -6.91 -0.78
N ASP A 403 -21.66 -5.97 -1.29
CA ASP A 403 -21.90 -5.35 -2.58
C ASP A 403 -20.75 -5.78 -3.50
N TYR A 404 -21.10 -6.66 -4.44
CA TYR A 404 -20.31 -6.96 -5.62
C TYR A 404 -20.14 -5.71 -6.50
#